data_AF-A0A2V3ZTF9-F1
#
_entry.id   AF-A0A2V3ZTF9-F1
#
_cell.length_a   1.000
_cell.length_b   1.000
_cell.length_c   1.000
_cell.angle_alpha   90.00
_cell.angle_beta   90.00
_cell.angle_gamma   90.00
#
_symmetry.space_group_name_H-M   'P 1'
#
loop_
_entity.id
_entity.type
_entity.pdbx_description
1 polymer ?
#
loop_
_entity_poly.entity_id
_entity_poly.type
_entity_poly.pdbx_seq_one_letter_code
_entity_poly.pdbx_strand_id
1 'polypeptide(L)'
;MSDKESFEALKPKYLLIEQDDVKDPNLPINIAVGEAFDLYRYATTDKDALTATDLDIATIEDLPIRAEGLREAQGNWIQVRKERSEAEEKWTTLSKEAFETRDELLHFCRYAYRKDNMAMQIVYHVAEGYTNTDMIQDLSELAKLIESKPEAFQAVGGDPAKATKAQTLAEECSLTLSSVNGDKAENDRPAKEMRDRAFTYLKQAVDAVRDAGRFVFWKNPEKAELYASVYFRELREERESKLQEEA
;
A
#
# COMPACT_ATOMS: atom_id res chain seq x y z
N MET A 1 3.53 25.36 -6.07
CA MET A 1 4.23 24.07 -6.13
C MET A 1 3.13 23.02 -6.05
N SER A 2 3.20 21.95 -6.85
CA SER A 2 2.27 20.82 -6.72
C SER A 2 2.68 19.92 -5.55
N ASP A 3 1.74 19.16 -5.00
CA ASP A 3 2.01 18.21 -3.90
C ASP A 3 3.20 17.29 -4.20
N LYS A 4 3.30 16.83 -5.46
CA LYS A 4 4.41 16.03 -5.96
C LYS A 4 5.76 16.76 -5.95
N GLU A 5 5.80 18.01 -6.40
CA GLU A 5 7.02 18.83 -6.36
C GLU A 5 7.44 19.08 -4.91
N SER A 6 6.49 19.36 -4.02
CA SER A 6 6.71 19.56 -2.59
C SER A 6 7.28 18.29 -1.93
N PHE A 7 6.76 17.12 -2.28
CA PHE A 7 7.28 15.83 -1.83
C PHE A 7 8.71 15.56 -2.29
N GLU A 8 9.00 15.71 -3.59
CA GLU A 8 10.34 15.46 -4.12
C GLU A 8 11.38 16.44 -3.55
N ALA A 9 11.00 17.70 -3.34
CA ALA A 9 11.86 18.70 -2.71
C ALA A 9 12.21 18.36 -1.25
N LEU A 10 11.28 17.75 -0.51
CA LEU A 10 11.45 17.41 0.90
C LEU A 10 11.99 15.99 1.15
N LYS A 11 11.99 15.13 0.14
CA LYS A 11 12.49 13.75 0.22
C LYS A 11 13.89 13.62 0.83
N PRO A 12 14.89 14.46 0.50
CA PRO A 12 16.19 14.40 1.17
C PRO A 12 16.09 14.64 2.69
N LYS A 13 15.16 15.48 3.14
CA LYS A 13 14.95 15.77 4.57
C LYS A 13 14.25 14.61 5.29
N TYR A 14 13.33 13.92 4.62
CA TYR A 14 12.66 12.73 5.16
C TYR A 14 13.64 11.58 5.42
N LEU A 15 14.61 11.40 4.52
CA LEU A 15 15.64 10.35 4.63
C LEU A 15 16.68 10.63 5.73
N LEU A 16 16.78 11.87 6.22
CA LEU A 16 17.66 12.24 7.33
C LEU A 16 17.06 11.95 8.71
N ILE A 17 15.77 11.63 8.79
CA ILE A 17 15.13 11.27 10.07
C ILE A 17 15.58 9.86 10.44
N GLU A 18 16.17 9.65 11.60
CA GLU A 18 16.57 8.30 12.01
C GLU A 18 15.34 7.41 12.24
N GLN A 19 15.46 6.09 12.01
CA GLN A 19 14.32 5.17 12.08
C GLN A 19 13.62 5.19 13.45
N ASP A 20 14.38 5.38 14.53
CA ASP A 20 13.87 5.44 15.90
C ASP A 20 13.09 6.75 16.19
N ASP A 21 13.31 7.80 15.39
CA ASP A 21 12.62 9.07 15.51
C ASP A 21 11.34 9.13 14.68
N VAL A 22 11.17 8.22 13.72
CA VAL A 22 9.97 8.11 12.89
C VAL A 22 8.76 7.81 13.76
N LYS A 23 7.71 8.63 13.62
CA LYS A 23 6.44 8.50 14.31
C LYS A 23 5.36 8.02 13.35
N ASP A 24 4.58 7.04 13.79
CA ASP A 24 3.33 6.69 13.13
C ASP A 24 2.31 7.85 13.29
N PRO A 25 1.50 8.14 12.25
CA PRO A 25 0.39 9.08 12.32
C PRO A 25 -0.58 8.75 13.47
N ASN A 26 -0.70 9.67 14.42
CA ASN A 26 -1.62 9.55 15.56
C ASN A 26 -2.97 10.26 15.33
N LEU A 27 -3.18 10.81 14.13
CA LEU A 27 -4.46 11.32 13.63
C LEU A 27 -4.56 11.08 12.12
N PRO A 28 -5.76 11.17 11.51
CA PRO A 28 -5.93 11.03 10.08
C PRO A 28 -5.09 12.07 9.30
N ILE A 29 -4.45 11.66 8.20
CA ILE A 29 -3.52 12.53 7.45
C ILE A 29 -4.23 13.77 6.88
N ASN A 30 -5.45 13.64 6.39
CA ASN A 30 -6.23 14.77 5.90
C ASN A 30 -6.47 15.82 7.00
N ILE A 31 -6.64 15.39 8.25
CA ILE A 31 -6.79 16.26 9.41
C ILE A 31 -5.44 16.91 9.76
N ALA A 32 -4.35 16.14 9.79
CA ALA A 32 -3.01 16.70 10.07
C ALA A 32 -2.61 17.77 9.05
N VAL A 33 -2.90 17.53 7.77
CA VAL A 33 -2.69 18.48 6.68
C VAL A 33 -3.58 19.70 6.86
N GLY A 34 -4.87 19.53 7.15
CA GLY A 34 -5.80 20.65 7.38
C GLY A 34 -5.37 21.53 8.55
N GLU A 35 -5.06 20.93 9.70
CA GLU A 35 -4.59 21.66 10.88
C GLU A 35 -3.26 22.39 10.63
N ALA A 36 -2.37 21.85 9.78
CA ALA A 36 -1.15 22.56 9.39
C ALA A 36 -1.42 23.82 8.55
N PHE A 37 -2.39 23.78 7.64
CA PHE A 37 -2.81 24.96 6.87
C PHE A 37 -3.51 26.01 7.76
N ASP A 38 -4.34 25.57 8.71
CA ASP A 38 -4.95 26.46 9.68
C ASP A 38 -3.88 27.15 10.55
N LEU A 39 -2.91 26.39 11.06
CA LEU A 39 -1.78 26.93 11.82
C LEU A 39 -0.96 27.91 10.99
N TYR A 40 -0.67 27.61 9.72
CA TYR A 40 0.02 28.54 8.83
C TYR A 40 -0.72 29.87 8.74
N ARG A 41 -2.05 29.84 8.54
CA ARG A 41 -2.88 31.06 8.48
C ARG A 41 -2.84 31.87 9.77
N TYR A 42 -3.01 31.21 10.93
CA TYR A 42 -3.01 31.87 12.23
C TYR A 42 -1.62 32.45 12.55
N ALA A 43 -0.58 31.63 12.44
CA ALA A 43 0.80 32.02 12.74
C ALA A 43 1.33 33.09 11.79
N THR A 44 0.85 33.14 10.54
CA THR A 44 1.20 34.23 9.60
C THR A 44 0.59 35.56 10.04
N THR A 45 -0.62 35.55 10.59
CA THR A 45 -1.28 36.76 11.11
C THR A 45 -0.63 37.23 12.42
N ASP A 46 -0.19 36.28 13.24
CA ASP A 46 0.42 36.52 14.54
C ASP A 46 1.96 36.57 14.52
N LYS A 47 2.56 36.66 13.32
CA LYS A 47 4.00 36.49 13.09
C LYS A 47 4.85 37.39 14.00
N ASP A 48 4.48 38.66 14.14
CA ASP A 48 5.18 39.62 14.99
C ASP A 48 5.18 39.21 16.46
N ALA A 49 4.06 38.67 16.97
CA ALA A 49 3.96 38.21 18.35
C ALA A 49 4.79 36.94 18.59
N LEU A 50 4.88 36.06 17.60
CA LEU A 50 5.65 34.80 17.68
C LEU A 50 7.17 35.03 17.71
N THR A 51 7.65 36.20 17.26
CA THR A 51 9.08 36.57 17.38
C THR A 51 9.58 36.68 18.82
N ALA A 52 8.67 36.72 19.80
CA ALA A 52 9.02 36.71 21.23
C ALA A 52 9.47 35.32 21.74
N THR A 53 9.47 34.30 20.88
CA THR A 53 9.86 32.92 21.19
C THR A 53 11.15 32.52 20.47
N ASP A 54 11.65 31.32 20.74
CA ASP A 54 12.77 30.70 20.02
C ASP A 54 12.34 30.00 18.71
N LEU A 55 11.06 30.09 18.33
CA LEU A 55 10.55 29.56 17.07
C LEU A 55 11.25 30.25 15.88
N ASP A 56 11.92 29.45 15.04
CA ASP A 56 12.35 29.92 13.73
C ASP A 56 11.11 30.19 12.86
N ILE A 57 10.91 31.44 12.50
CA ILE A 57 9.79 31.92 11.70
C ILE A 57 9.73 31.24 10.32
N ALA A 58 10.87 30.79 9.78
CA ALA A 58 10.87 29.99 8.55
C ALA A 58 10.09 28.67 8.72
N THR A 59 9.97 28.14 9.94
CA THR A 59 9.15 26.95 10.25
C THR A 59 7.67 27.18 9.93
N ILE A 60 7.17 28.41 10.12
CA ILE A 60 5.79 28.77 9.77
C ILE A 60 5.64 28.76 8.25
N GLU A 61 6.57 29.39 7.53
CA GLU A 61 6.56 29.48 6.06
C GLU A 61 6.71 28.11 5.38
N ASP A 62 7.36 27.17 6.07
CA ASP A 62 7.54 25.79 5.65
C ASP A 62 6.28 24.91 5.83
N LEU A 63 5.29 25.32 6.64
CA LEU A 63 4.13 24.47 6.94
C LEU A 63 3.37 24.02 5.67
N PRO A 64 3.06 24.90 4.69
CA PRO A 64 2.36 24.50 3.47
C PRO A 64 3.11 23.42 2.68
N ILE A 65 4.41 23.61 2.40
CA ILE A 65 5.20 22.65 1.62
C ILE A 65 5.32 21.30 2.33
N ARG A 66 5.43 21.30 3.67
CA ARG A 66 5.42 20.07 4.48
C ARG A 66 4.07 19.36 4.44
N ALA A 67 2.97 20.10 4.50
CA ALA A 67 1.63 19.54 4.45
C ALA A 67 1.28 18.95 3.07
N GLU A 68 1.69 19.63 2.00
CA GLU A 68 1.61 19.15 0.62
C GLU A 68 2.44 17.88 0.42
N GLY A 69 3.70 17.88 0.88
CA GLY A 69 4.58 16.71 0.79
C GLY A 69 4.03 15.49 1.54
N LEU A 70 3.43 15.68 2.71
CA LEU A 70 2.75 14.60 3.44
C LEU A 70 1.52 14.08 2.67
N ARG A 71 0.75 14.96 2.03
CA ARG A 71 -0.44 14.56 1.27
C ARG A 71 -0.08 13.68 0.07
N GLU A 72 0.97 14.04 -0.67
CA GLU A 72 1.49 13.21 -1.76
C GLU A 72 1.98 11.85 -1.22
N ALA A 73 2.75 11.84 -0.14
CA ALA A 73 3.25 10.59 0.46
C ALA A 73 2.10 9.65 0.87
N GLN A 74 1.02 10.20 1.41
CA GLN A 74 -0.20 9.46 1.73
C GLN A 74 -0.91 8.93 0.46
N GLY A 75 -0.96 9.72 -0.61
CA GLY A 75 -1.51 9.29 -1.91
C GLY A 75 -0.74 8.10 -2.47
N ASN A 76 0.60 8.20 -2.48
CA ASN A 76 1.49 7.12 -2.92
C ASN A 76 1.26 5.83 -2.11
N TRP A 77 1.18 5.92 -0.78
CA TRP A 77 0.89 4.77 0.06
C TRP A 77 -0.49 4.16 -0.19
N ILE A 78 -1.54 4.98 -0.37
CA ILE A 78 -2.88 4.49 -0.71
C ILE A 78 -2.87 3.74 -2.04
N GLN A 79 -2.18 4.27 -3.05
CA GLN A 79 -2.10 3.67 -4.37
C GLN A 79 -1.47 2.27 -4.31
N VAL A 80 -0.28 2.15 -3.71
CA VAL A 80 0.41 0.85 -3.59
C VAL A 80 -0.47 -0.15 -2.83
N ARG A 81 -1.12 0.29 -1.74
CA ARG A 81 -2.02 -0.56 -0.97
C ARG A 81 -3.22 -1.03 -1.78
N LYS A 82 -3.78 -0.18 -2.64
CA LYS A 82 -4.93 -0.51 -3.49
C LYS A 82 -4.54 -1.50 -4.58
N GLU A 83 -3.44 -1.24 -5.29
CA GLU A 83 -2.90 -2.14 -6.34
C GLU A 83 -2.64 -3.54 -5.78
N ARG A 84 -2.10 -3.62 -4.56
CA ARG A 84 -1.92 -4.88 -3.84
C ARG A 84 -3.25 -5.60 -3.56
N SER A 85 -4.23 -4.89 -3.01
CA SER A 85 -5.55 -5.47 -2.71
C SER A 85 -6.22 -6.03 -3.97
N GLU A 86 -6.14 -5.30 -5.09
CA GLU A 86 -6.67 -5.73 -6.38
C GLU A 86 -5.92 -6.96 -6.93
N ALA A 87 -4.59 -7.01 -6.77
CA ALA A 87 -3.77 -8.16 -7.15
C ALA A 87 -4.07 -9.40 -6.31
N GLU A 88 -4.27 -9.25 -4.99
CA GLU A 88 -4.65 -10.34 -4.07
C GLU A 88 -6.05 -10.90 -4.40
N GLU A 89 -7.02 -10.04 -4.68
CA GLU A 89 -8.37 -10.43 -5.10
C GLU A 89 -8.35 -11.16 -6.44
N LYS A 90 -7.64 -10.60 -7.44
CA LYS A 90 -7.45 -11.24 -8.74
C LYS A 90 -6.77 -12.60 -8.61
N TRP A 91 -5.71 -12.69 -7.81
CA TRP A 91 -4.99 -13.94 -7.59
C TRP A 91 -5.89 -15.03 -6.98
N THR A 92 -6.77 -14.66 -6.05
CA THR A 92 -7.69 -15.61 -5.41
C THR A 92 -8.60 -16.29 -6.44
N THR A 93 -9.14 -15.51 -7.38
CA THR A 93 -10.00 -16.04 -8.45
C THR A 93 -9.20 -16.83 -9.47
N LEU A 94 -8.10 -16.26 -9.94
CA LEU A 94 -7.27 -16.83 -11.00
C LEU A 94 -6.60 -18.15 -10.59
N SER A 95 -6.04 -18.20 -9.37
CA SER A 95 -5.38 -19.42 -8.86
C SER A 95 -6.35 -20.59 -8.77
N LYS A 96 -7.60 -20.35 -8.34
CA LYS A 96 -8.64 -21.39 -8.28
C LYS A 96 -8.91 -21.96 -9.67
N GLU A 97 -9.16 -21.11 -10.67
CA GLU A 97 -9.40 -21.54 -12.04
C GLU A 97 -8.19 -22.29 -12.63
N ALA A 98 -6.99 -21.83 -12.30
CA ALA A 98 -5.74 -22.42 -12.75
C ALA A 98 -5.53 -23.83 -12.19
N PHE A 99 -5.77 -24.04 -10.89
CA PHE A 99 -5.74 -25.38 -10.28
C PHE A 99 -6.83 -26.30 -10.86
N GLU A 100 -8.06 -25.82 -11.03
CA GLU A 100 -9.15 -26.61 -11.64
C GLU A 100 -8.80 -27.04 -13.07
N THR A 101 -8.26 -26.10 -13.87
CA THR A 101 -7.83 -26.38 -15.24
C THR A 101 -6.67 -27.37 -15.28
N ARG A 102 -5.68 -27.21 -14.40
CA ARG A 102 -4.56 -28.15 -14.28
C ARG A 102 -5.06 -29.56 -13.96
N ASP A 103 -5.91 -29.70 -12.97
CA ASP A 103 -6.40 -31.00 -12.50
C ASP A 103 -7.24 -31.69 -13.59
N GLU A 104 -8.06 -30.93 -14.32
CA GLU A 104 -8.79 -31.43 -15.47
C GLU A 104 -7.83 -31.93 -16.58
N LEU A 105 -6.89 -31.10 -17.01
CA LEU A 105 -5.93 -31.46 -18.05
C LEU A 105 -5.10 -32.68 -17.64
N LEU A 106 -4.66 -32.73 -16.39
CA LEU A 106 -3.91 -33.84 -15.84
C LEU A 106 -4.73 -35.14 -15.87
N HIS A 107 -6.02 -35.08 -15.53
CA HIS A 107 -6.94 -36.23 -15.61
C HIS A 107 -7.00 -36.80 -17.03
N PHE A 108 -7.23 -35.96 -18.04
CA PHE A 108 -7.30 -36.41 -19.43
C PHE A 108 -5.93 -36.89 -19.94
N CYS A 109 -4.84 -36.18 -19.64
CA CYS A 109 -3.49 -36.55 -20.07
C CYS A 109 -3.06 -37.92 -19.52
N ARG A 110 -3.38 -38.24 -18.26
CA ARG A 110 -3.12 -39.56 -17.66
C ARG A 110 -3.72 -40.69 -18.47
N TYR A 111 -4.93 -40.52 -18.98
CA TYR A 111 -5.59 -41.56 -19.76
C TYR A 111 -5.19 -41.53 -21.24
N ALA A 112 -5.14 -40.35 -21.86
CA ALA A 112 -4.75 -40.15 -23.26
C ALA A 112 -3.37 -40.77 -23.56
N TYR A 113 -2.40 -40.53 -22.67
CA TYR A 113 -1.00 -40.86 -22.92
C TYR A 113 -0.51 -42.10 -22.19
N ARG A 114 -1.37 -42.86 -21.52
CA ARG A 114 -1.02 -44.04 -20.68
C ARG A 114 -0.13 -45.11 -21.33
N LYS A 115 -0.06 -45.15 -22.66
CA LYS A 115 0.75 -46.12 -23.44
C LYS A 115 2.05 -45.52 -23.96
N ASP A 116 2.27 -44.23 -23.75
CA ASP A 116 3.44 -43.48 -24.19
C ASP A 116 4.30 -43.15 -22.96
N ASN A 117 5.39 -43.89 -22.79
CA ASN A 117 6.25 -43.77 -21.63
C ASN A 117 6.88 -42.37 -21.48
N MET A 118 7.19 -41.69 -22.60
CA MET A 118 7.79 -40.34 -22.54
C MET A 118 6.76 -39.30 -22.11
N ALA A 119 5.55 -39.35 -22.69
CA ALA A 119 4.47 -38.44 -22.29
C ALA A 119 4.04 -38.68 -20.83
N MET A 120 4.02 -39.94 -20.38
CA MET A 120 3.68 -40.26 -18.99
C MET A 120 4.70 -39.77 -17.97
N GLN A 121 5.99 -39.66 -18.32
CA GLN A 121 6.98 -39.06 -17.41
C GLN A 121 6.63 -37.60 -17.07
N ILE A 122 6.22 -36.81 -18.07
CA ILE A 122 5.77 -35.42 -17.88
C ILE A 122 4.52 -35.40 -16.99
N VAL A 123 3.54 -36.25 -17.29
CA VAL A 123 2.30 -36.36 -16.51
C VAL A 123 2.54 -36.75 -15.05
N TYR A 124 3.51 -37.62 -14.77
CA TYR A 124 3.87 -37.98 -13.40
C TYR A 124 4.58 -36.83 -12.68
N HIS A 125 5.50 -36.15 -13.35
CA HIS A 125 6.20 -35.01 -12.76
C HIS A 125 5.23 -33.91 -12.33
N VAL A 126 4.30 -33.53 -13.20
CA VAL A 126 3.23 -32.57 -12.92
C VAL A 126 2.33 -33.00 -11.76
N ALA A 127 2.12 -34.30 -11.58
CA ALA A 127 1.25 -34.82 -10.53
C ALA A 127 1.85 -34.75 -9.10
N GLU A 128 3.15 -34.55 -8.96
CA GLU A 128 3.85 -34.53 -7.67
C GLU A 128 3.85 -33.14 -7.02
N GLY A 129 3.61 -32.08 -7.80
CA GLY A 129 3.65 -30.67 -7.37
C GLY A 129 2.30 -30.09 -6.94
N TYR A 130 2.33 -29.20 -5.93
CA TYR A 130 1.12 -28.55 -5.39
C TYR A 130 1.31 -27.08 -5.01
N THR A 131 2.50 -26.51 -5.20
CA THR A 131 2.72 -25.09 -4.93
C THR A 131 2.14 -24.23 -6.07
N ASN A 132 1.99 -22.92 -5.83
CA ASN A 132 1.55 -21.98 -6.86
C ASN A 132 2.54 -21.94 -8.05
N THR A 133 3.84 -22.08 -7.77
CA THR A 133 4.87 -22.14 -8.81
C THR A 133 4.78 -23.43 -9.60
N ASP A 134 4.56 -24.56 -8.93
CA ASP A 134 4.33 -25.85 -9.61
C ASP A 134 3.13 -25.74 -10.53
N MET A 135 1.98 -25.25 -10.04
CA MET A 135 0.76 -25.11 -10.83
C MET A 135 0.96 -24.29 -12.13
N ILE A 136 1.71 -23.20 -12.08
CA ILE A 136 2.00 -22.36 -13.26
C ILE A 136 2.84 -23.14 -14.28
N GLN A 137 3.86 -23.86 -13.80
CA GLN A 137 4.71 -24.69 -14.64
C GLN A 137 3.93 -25.87 -15.23
N ASP A 138 3.13 -26.55 -14.40
CA ASP A 138 2.27 -27.67 -14.75
C ASP A 138 1.32 -27.33 -15.91
N LEU A 139 0.65 -26.18 -15.84
CA LEU A 139 -0.22 -25.70 -16.91
C LEU A 139 0.53 -25.54 -18.24
N SER A 140 1.74 -24.98 -18.19
CA SER A 140 2.59 -24.80 -19.37
C SER A 140 3.09 -26.13 -19.95
N GLU A 141 3.45 -27.08 -19.10
CA GLU A 141 3.93 -28.40 -19.50
C GLU A 141 2.81 -29.28 -20.08
N LEU A 142 1.64 -29.31 -19.44
CA LEU A 142 0.47 -30.01 -19.94
C LEU A 142 0.00 -29.42 -21.27
N ALA A 143 -0.02 -28.10 -21.42
CA ALA A 143 -0.39 -27.45 -22.68
C ALA A 143 0.54 -27.87 -23.82
N LYS A 144 1.86 -27.79 -23.62
CA LYS A 144 2.86 -28.22 -24.62
C LYS A 144 2.72 -29.69 -24.97
N LEU A 145 2.44 -30.54 -23.98
CA LEU A 145 2.23 -31.96 -24.21
C LEU A 145 0.99 -32.20 -25.09
N ILE A 146 -0.11 -31.51 -24.81
CA ILE A 146 -1.35 -31.57 -25.60
C ILE A 146 -1.12 -31.07 -27.03
N GLU A 147 -0.42 -29.95 -27.20
CA GLU A 147 -0.09 -29.40 -28.52
C GLU A 147 0.80 -30.33 -29.34
N SER A 148 1.70 -31.08 -28.68
CA SER A 148 2.58 -32.03 -29.37
C SER A 148 1.86 -33.30 -29.85
N LYS A 149 0.74 -33.68 -29.21
CA LYS A 149 0.01 -34.94 -29.45
C LYS A 149 -1.52 -34.78 -29.34
N PRO A 150 -2.13 -33.84 -30.09
CA PRO A 150 -3.52 -33.45 -29.89
C PRO A 150 -4.51 -34.57 -30.20
N GLU A 151 -4.20 -35.48 -31.14
CA GLU A 151 -5.10 -36.54 -31.56
C GLU A 151 -5.36 -37.55 -30.44
N ALA A 152 -4.34 -37.88 -29.66
CA ALA A 152 -4.46 -38.82 -28.54
C ALA A 152 -5.27 -38.22 -27.38
N PHE A 153 -5.13 -36.92 -27.15
CA PHE A 153 -5.94 -36.16 -26.18
C PHE A 153 -7.40 -36.08 -26.61
N GLN A 154 -7.64 -35.77 -27.89
CA GLN A 154 -8.99 -35.68 -28.45
C GLN A 154 -9.71 -37.04 -28.48
N ALA A 155 -8.99 -38.13 -28.75
CA ALA A 155 -9.55 -39.48 -28.80
C ALA A 155 -10.17 -39.94 -27.47
N VAL A 156 -9.80 -39.32 -26.35
CA VAL A 156 -10.37 -39.61 -25.01
C VAL A 156 -11.40 -38.58 -24.57
N GLY A 157 -11.86 -37.72 -25.48
CA GLY A 157 -12.84 -36.66 -25.22
C GLY A 157 -12.26 -35.37 -24.66
N GLY A 158 -10.92 -35.23 -24.63
CA GLY A 158 -10.27 -33.96 -24.30
C GLY A 158 -10.46 -32.93 -25.41
N ASP A 159 -10.49 -31.65 -25.03
CA ASP A 159 -10.52 -30.53 -25.98
C ASP A 159 -9.12 -29.90 -26.11
N PRO A 160 -8.40 -30.09 -27.24
CA PRO A 160 -7.09 -29.49 -27.44
C PRO A 160 -7.06 -27.97 -27.30
N ALA A 161 -8.17 -27.26 -27.50
CA ALA A 161 -8.24 -25.81 -27.30
C ALA A 161 -7.99 -25.40 -25.83
N LYS A 162 -8.17 -26.31 -24.87
CA LYS A 162 -7.81 -26.07 -23.46
C LYS A 162 -6.31 -25.91 -23.24
N ALA A 163 -5.45 -26.36 -24.16
CA ALA A 163 -4.01 -26.10 -24.09
C ALA A 163 -3.71 -24.59 -24.19
N THR A 164 -4.38 -23.88 -25.10
CA THR A 164 -4.26 -22.42 -25.21
C THR A 164 -4.75 -21.74 -23.94
N LYS A 165 -5.88 -22.19 -23.38
CA LYS A 165 -6.39 -21.67 -22.10
C LYS A 165 -5.37 -21.86 -20.97
N ALA A 166 -4.75 -23.02 -20.87
CA ALA A 166 -3.74 -23.31 -19.84
C ALA A 166 -2.49 -22.44 -19.99
N GLN A 167 -2.03 -22.17 -21.22
CA GLN A 167 -0.93 -21.23 -21.47
C GLN A 167 -1.29 -19.81 -21.01
N THR A 168 -2.46 -19.30 -21.41
CA THR A 168 -2.93 -17.98 -20.98
C THR A 168 -3.03 -17.89 -19.47
N LEU A 169 -3.60 -18.91 -18.80
CA LEU A 169 -3.70 -18.95 -17.35
C LEU A 169 -2.31 -18.99 -16.69
N ALA A 170 -1.35 -19.73 -17.23
CA ALA A 170 0.00 -19.78 -16.69
C ALA A 170 0.69 -18.40 -16.76
N GLU A 171 0.58 -17.71 -17.90
CA GLU A 171 1.12 -16.35 -18.08
C GLU A 171 0.48 -15.34 -17.13
N GLU A 172 -0.86 -15.33 -17.07
CA GLU A 172 -1.61 -14.45 -16.18
C GLU A 172 -1.31 -14.73 -14.70
N CYS A 173 -1.19 -16.00 -14.33
CA CYS A 173 -0.83 -16.42 -12.98
C CYS A 173 0.59 -15.97 -12.64
N SER A 174 1.56 -16.14 -13.55
CA SER A 174 2.93 -15.71 -13.33
C SER A 174 3.03 -14.20 -13.07
N LEU A 175 2.35 -13.39 -13.88
CA LEU A 175 2.33 -11.93 -13.71
C LEU A 175 1.64 -11.53 -12.41
N THR A 176 0.46 -12.07 -12.14
CA THR A 176 -0.33 -11.72 -10.95
C THR A 176 0.35 -12.20 -9.66
N LEU A 177 0.92 -13.41 -9.67
CA LEU A 177 1.68 -13.94 -8.54
C LEU A 177 2.94 -13.12 -8.28
N SER A 178 3.59 -12.61 -9.34
CA SER A 178 4.71 -11.69 -9.20
C SER A 178 4.29 -10.38 -8.56
N SER A 179 3.12 -9.82 -8.88
CA SER A 179 2.59 -8.65 -8.15
C SER A 179 2.27 -9.00 -6.69
N VAL A 180 1.61 -10.13 -6.44
CA VAL A 180 1.29 -10.55 -5.06
C VAL A 180 2.52 -10.90 -4.22
N ASN A 181 3.58 -11.47 -4.80
CA ASN A 181 4.78 -11.91 -4.08
C ASN A 181 5.94 -10.92 -4.13
N GLY A 182 6.17 -10.24 -5.25
CA GLY A 182 7.16 -9.16 -5.39
C GLY A 182 6.91 -8.00 -4.44
N ASP A 183 5.67 -7.86 -3.95
CA ASP A 183 5.24 -6.83 -3.01
C ASP A 183 5.16 -7.27 -1.54
N LYS A 184 5.51 -8.53 -1.20
CA LYS A 184 5.37 -9.03 0.19
C LYS A 184 6.40 -8.50 1.19
N ALA A 185 7.48 -7.85 0.76
CA ALA A 185 8.52 -7.39 1.70
C ALA A 185 9.20 -6.05 1.37
N GLU A 186 9.26 -5.59 0.11
CA GLU A 186 10.16 -4.50 -0.29
C GLU A 186 9.49 -3.23 -0.84
N ASN A 187 8.23 -3.21 -1.30
CA ASN A 187 7.61 -2.00 -1.89
C ASN A 187 6.61 -1.25 -0.98
N ASP A 188 5.80 -1.96 -0.19
CA ASP A 188 4.86 -1.34 0.77
C ASP A 188 5.61 -0.62 1.91
N ARG A 189 6.72 -1.21 2.38
CA ARG A 189 7.53 -0.65 3.46
C ARG A 189 8.05 0.74 3.08
N PRO A 190 8.71 0.94 1.93
CA PRO A 190 9.15 2.27 1.50
C PRO A 190 8.04 3.31 1.42
N ALA A 191 6.87 2.97 0.84
CA ALA A 191 5.79 3.95 0.68
C ALA A 191 5.17 4.34 2.04
N LYS A 192 4.91 3.34 2.90
CA LYS A 192 4.42 3.58 4.27
C LYS A 192 5.46 4.35 5.10
N GLU A 193 6.71 3.91 5.06
CA GLU A 193 7.82 4.52 5.80
C GLU A 193 8.05 5.97 5.36
N MET A 194 8.01 6.23 4.05
CA MET A 194 8.13 7.59 3.54
C MET A 194 6.96 8.48 3.98
N ARG A 195 5.74 7.95 4.04
CA ARG A 195 4.60 8.64 4.65
C ARG A 195 4.85 8.93 6.13
N ASP A 196 5.38 7.97 6.90
CA ASP A 196 5.68 8.17 8.33
C ASP A 196 6.77 9.21 8.58
N ARG A 197 7.82 9.19 7.76
CA ARG A 197 8.88 10.21 7.77
C ARG A 197 8.31 11.59 7.41
N ALA A 198 7.48 11.69 6.37
CA ALA A 198 6.81 12.93 6.00
C ALA A 198 5.88 13.43 7.11
N PHE A 199 5.15 12.53 7.77
CA PHE A 199 4.29 12.87 8.91
C PHE A 199 5.12 13.40 10.08
N THR A 200 6.22 12.71 10.41
CA THR A 200 7.16 13.13 11.46
C THR A 200 7.72 14.52 11.17
N TYR A 201 8.13 14.77 9.93
CA TYR A 201 8.69 16.06 9.50
C TYR A 201 7.67 17.21 9.57
N LEU A 202 6.40 16.95 9.21
CA LEU A 202 5.32 17.93 9.40
C LEU A 202 5.05 18.14 10.90
N LYS A 203 4.97 17.05 11.66
CA LYS A 203 4.65 17.07 13.09
C LYS A 203 5.64 17.89 13.90
N GLN A 204 6.94 17.80 13.60
CA GLN A 204 7.97 18.64 14.23
C GLN A 204 7.67 20.14 14.08
N ALA A 205 7.32 20.59 12.86
CA ALA A 205 6.99 21.99 12.60
C ALA A 205 5.67 22.40 13.27
N VAL A 206 4.65 21.54 13.17
CA VAL A 206 3.34 21.77 13.78
C VAL A 206 3.45 21.89 15.30
N ASP A 207 4.18 20.99 15.96
CA ASP A 207 4.35 21.00 17.41
C ASP A 207 5.10 22.26 17.85
N ALA A 208 6.18 22.64 17.17
CA ALA A 208 6.93 23.87 17.46
C ALA A 208 6.06 25.14 17.34
N VAL A 209 5.29 25.27 16.27
CA VAL A 209 4.40 26.42 16.07
C VAL A 209 3.29 26.45 17.12
N ARG A 210 2.74 25.28 17.48
CA ARG A 210 1.72 25.16 18.53
C ARG A 210 2.24 25.53 19.91
N ASP A 211 3.44 25.07 20.27
CA ASP A 211 4.06 25.38 21.54
C ASP A 211 4.34 26.88 21.67
N ALA A 212 4.92 27.49 20.62
CA ALA A 212 5.16 28.93 20.57
C ALA A 212 3.87 29.74 20.68
N GLY A 213 2.83 29.41 19.91
CA GLY A 213 1.56 30.14 19.93
C GLY A 213 0.83 30.03 21.26
N ARG A 214 0.77 28.83 21.86
CA ARG A 214 0.18 28.64 23.20
C ARG A 214 0.94 29.40 24.28
N PHE A 215 2.28 29.42 24.19
CA PHE A 215 3.10 30.18 25.10
C PHE A 215 2.87 31.69 24.98
N VAL A 216 2.89 32.25 23.77
CA VAL A 216 2.70 33.69 23.53
C VAL A 216 1.30 34.15 23.95
N PHE A 217 0.28 33.34 23.67
CA PHE A 217 -1.12 33.70 23.90
C PHE A 217 -1.71 33.12 25.19
N TRP A 218 -0.90 32.71 26.16
CA TRP A 218 -1.38 32.05 27.39
C TRP A 218 -2.42 32.84 28.21
N LYS A 219 -2.42 34.19 28.10
CA LYS A 219 -3.42 35.08 28.72
C LYS A 219 -4.63 35.40 27.84
N ASN A 220 -4.63 34.94 26.59
CA ASN A 220 -5.71 35.13 25.62
C ASN A 220 -6.22 33.74 25.19
N PRO A 221 -7.19 33.16 25.93
CA PRO A 221 -7.69 31.80 25.68
C PRO A 221 -8.19 31.59 24.25
N GLU A 222 -8.91 32.57 23.69
CA GLU A 222 -9.45 32.51 22.32
C GLU A 222 -8.33 32.36 21.29
N LYS A 223 -7.22 33.09 21.45
CA LYS A 223 -6.05 32.93 20.57
C LYS A 223 -5.28 31.65 20.86
N ALA A 224 -5.03 31.31 22.12
CA ALA A 224 -4.31 30.10 22.48
C ALA A 224 -4.99 28.83 21.94
N GLU A 225 -6.33 28.85 21.87
CA GLU A 225 -7.13 27.77 21.31
C GLU A 225 -6.88 27.52 19.81
N LEU A 226 -6.58 28.57 19.03
CA LEU A 226 -6.21 28.44 17.61
C LEU A 226 -4.90 27.66 17.41
N TYR A 227 -4.05 27.58 18.45
CA TYR A 227 -2.80 26.81 18.47
C TYR A 227 -2.94 25.46 19.18
N ALA A 228 -4.17 25.00 19.40
CA ALA A 228 -4.46 23.64 19.83
C ALA A 228 -4.93 22.78 18.64
N SER A 229 -4.85 21.46 18.77
CA SER A 229 -5.49 20.55 17.81
C SER A 229 -6.99 20.50 18.08
N VAL A 230 -7.78 20.83 17.05
CA VAL A 230 -9.24 20.72 17.08
C VAL A 230 -9.62 19.25 17.20
N TYR A 231 -8.99 18.38 16.42
CA TYR A 231 -9.28 16.95 16.40
C TYR A 231 -9.11 16.29 17.78
N PHE A 232 -7.99 16.55 18.45
CA PHE A 232 -7.76 15.96 19.77
C PHE A 232 -8.64 16.59 20.86
N ARG A 233 -9.14 17.80 20.67
CA ARG A 233 -10.11 18.41 21.58
C ARG A 233 -11.46 17.72 21.46
N GLU A 234 -12.00 17.62 20.25
CA GLU A 234 -13.27 16.94 19.97
C GLU A 234 -13.25 15.47 20.43
N LEU A 235 -12.15 14.76 20.18
CA LEU A 235 -11.99 13.37 20.61
C LEU A 235 -11.98 13.21 22.15
N ARG A 236 -11.47 14.20 22.89
CA ARG A 236 -11.53 14.19 24.37
C ARG A 236 -12.95 14.43 24.86
N GLU A 237 -13.63 15.43 24.29
CA GLU A 237 -15.02 15.77 24.63
C GLU A 237 -15.97 14.60 24.37
N GLU A 238 -15.81 13.88 23.25
CA GLU A 238 -16.60 12.69 22.94
C GLU A 238 -16.38 11.56 23.96
N ARG A 239 -15.12 11.33 24.37
CA ARG A 239 -14.77 10.32 25.38
C ARG A 239 -15.34 10.66 26.74
N GLU A 240 -15.26 11.92 27.16
CA GLU A 240 -15.81 12.39 28.43
C GLU A 240 -17.33 12.27 28.47
N SER A 241 -18.01 12.59 27.35
CA SER A 241 -19.47 12.45 27.23
C SER A 241 -19.90 10.98 27.37
N LYS A 242 -19.21 10.04 26.70
CA LYS A 242 -19.50 8.60 26.82
C LYS A 242 -19.31 8.08 28.23
N LEU A 243 -18.25 8.51 28.91
CA LEU A 243 -18.00 8.13 30.31
C LEU A 243 -19.07 8.66 31.27
N GLN A 244 -19.68 9.81 30.98
CA GLN A 244 -20.80 10.35 31.76
C GLN A 244 -22.13 9.63 31.49
N GLU A 245 -22.33 9.12 30.27
CA GLU A 245 -23.51 8.31 29.93
C GLU A 245 -23.46 6.89 30.54
N GLU A 246 -22.26 6.36 30.79
CA GLU A 246 -22.04 5.03 31.37
C GLU A 246 -21.98 5.01 32.91
N ALA A 247 -21.96 6.18 33.56
CA ALA A 247 -21.86 6.35 35.03
C ALA A 247 -23.23 6.58 35.69
#